data_AF-A0A2A5M9P7-F1
#
_entry.id   AF-A0A2A5M9P7-F1
#
_cell.length_a   1.000
_cell.length_b   1.000
_cell.length_c   1.000
_cell.angle_alpha   90.00
_cell.angle_beta   90.00
_cell.angle_gamma   90.00
#
_symmetry.space_group_name_H-M   'P 1'
#
loop_
_entity.id
_entity.type
_entity.pdbx_description
1 polymer ?
#
loop_
_entity_poly.entity_id
_entity_poly.type
_entity_poly.pdbx_seq_one_letter_code
_entity_poly.pdbx_strand_id
1 'polypeptide(L)' 'MAKNKALFECQACGNQQSKWLGKCPDCGAWDSFVELKAEQIKVLKELAQVSMKTSEAVCIEDVELEHFTRYS' A
#
# COMPACT_ATOMS: atom_id res chain seq x y z
N MET A 1 8.91 6.55 -22.31
CA MET A 1 9.59 6.53 -20.99
C MET A 1 8.56 6.82 -19.91
N ALA A 2 8.35 5.91 -18.96
CA ALA A 2 7.40 6.14 -17.88
C ALA A 2 7.97 7.18 -16.91
N LYS A 3 7.32 8.33 -16.76
CA LYS A 3 7.69 9.33 -15.75
C LYS A 3 7.70 8.67 -14.37
N ASN A 4 8.81 8.81 -13.64
CA ASN A 4 8.86 8.47 -12.23
C ASN A 4 7.77 9.28 -11.51
N LYS A 5 6.73 8.59 -11.03
CA LYS A 5 5.70 9.22 -10.20
C LYS A 5 6.26 9.24 -8.78
N ALA A 6 6.63 10.42 -8.29
CA ALA A 6 6.91 10.61 -6.88
C ALA A 6 5.58 10.57 -6.12
N LEU A 7 5.55 9.79 -5.04
CA LEU A 7 4.43 9.70 -4.12
C LEU A 7 4.97 9.89 -2.71
N PHE A 8 4.32 10.70 -1.92
CA PHE A 8 4.70 11.03 -0.56
C PHE A 8 3.63 10.52 0.39
N GLU A 9 4.02 9.79 1.42
CA GLU A 9 3.12 9.28 2.45
C GLU A 9 3.38 9.97 3.77
N CYS A 10 2.31 10.36 4.47
CA CYS A 10 2.40 10.91 5.80
C CYS A 10 2.61 9.78 6.81
N GLN A 11 3.72 9.75 7.53
CA GLN A 11 3.99 8.76 8.59
C GLN A 11 3.04 8.89 9.79
N ALA A 12 2.39 10.04 9.97
CA ALA A 12 1.48 10.28 11.09
C ALA A 12 0.05 9.75 10.85
N CYS A 13 -0.42 9.72 9.60
CA CYS A 13 -1.80 9.30 9.29
C CYS A 13 -1.94 8.36 8.09
N GLY A 14 -0.86 8.07 7.36
CA GLY A 14 -0.88 7.22 6.17
C GLY A 14 -1.41 7.90 4.90
N ASN A 15 -1.70 9.21 4.92
CA ASN A 15 -2.22 9.91 3.74
C ASN A 15 -1.15 10.02 2.64
N GLN A 16 -1.53 9.72 1.40
CA GLN A 16 -0.63 9.72 0.24
C GLN A 16 -0.90 10.93 -0.68
N GLN A 17 0.17 11.64 -1.06
CA GLN A 17 0.13 12.86 -1.86
C GLN A 17 1.15 12.80 -2.99
N SER A 18 0.83 13.38 -4.15
CA SER A 18 1.73 13.39 -5.33
C SER A 18 2.78 14.51 -5.29
N LYS A 19 2.75 15.35 -4.26
CA LYS A 19 3.67 16.47 -4.05
C LYS A 19 3.94 16.66 -2.56
N TRP A 20 5.17 17.07 -2.22
CA TRP A 20 5.51 17.48 -0.87
C TRP A 20 4.78 18.78 -0.50
N LEU A 21 3.93 18.72 0.52
CA LEU A 21 3.12 19.85 1.00
C LEU A 21 3.69 20.49 2.29
N GLY A 22 4.70 19.87 2.92
CA GLY A 22 5.29 20.32 4.19
C GLY A 22 4.40 20.03 5.40
N LYS A 23 3.14 20.46 5.34
CA LYS A 23 2.09 20.17 6.31
C LYS A 23 1.07 19.18 5.75
N CYS A 24 0.76 18.13 6.48
CA CYS A 24 -0.28 17.18 6.09
C CYS A 24 -1.68 17.83 6.21
N PRO A 25 -2.51 17.82 5.15
CA PRO A 25 -3.86 18.39 5.21
C PRO A 25 -4.84 17.57 6.06
N ASP A 26 -4.50 16.31 6.33
CA ASP A 26 -5.39 15.35 7.00
C ASP A 26 -5.19 15.37 8.53
N CYS A 27 -3.94 15.29 8.98
CA CYS A 27 -3.59 15.27 10.41
C CYS A 27 -2.94 16.56 10.92
N GLY A 28 -2.59 17.50 10.03
CA GLY A 28 -1.93 18.75 10.41
C GLY A 28 -0.46 18.63 10.82
N ALA A 29 0.13 17.43 10.77
CA ALA A 29 1.52 17.19 11.13
C ALA A 29 2.49 17.85 10.13
N TRP A 30 3.60 18.35 10.65
CA TRP A 30 4.69 18.96 9.88
C TRP A 30 5.83 17.95 9.70
N ASP A 31 6.55 18.03 8.58
CA ASP A 31 7.73 17.22 8.27
C ASP A 31 7.52 15.70 8.40
N SER A 32 6.27 15.26 8.29
CA SER A 32 5.87 13.86 8.43
C SER A 32 5.69 13.17 7.07
N PHE A 33 5.92 13.87 5.96
CA PHE A 33 5.85 13.28 4.63
C PHE A 33 7.16 12.56 4.29
N VAL A 34 7.05 11.33 3.78
CA VAL A 34 8.18 10.53 3.32
C VAL A 34 7.93 10.13 1.87
N GLU A 35 8.95 10.28 1.03
CA GLU A 35 8.89 9.85 -0.38
C GLU A 35 8.96 8.32 -0.49
N LEU A 36 7.99 7.74 -1.19
CA LEU A 36 7.98 6.32 -1.50
C LEU A 36 8.88 6.04 -2.70
N LYS A 37 9.65 4.97 -2.57
CA LYS A 37 10.44 4.42 -3.68
C LYS A 37 9.52 3.88 -4.76
N ALA A 38 9.99 3.90 -6.01
CA ALA A 38 9.25 3.35 -7.15
C ALA A 38 8.83 1.89 -6.95
N GLU A 39 9.62 1.09 -6.22
CA GLU A 39 9.30 -0.30 -5.85
C GLU A 39 8.10 -0.36 -4.90
N GLN A 40 8.06 0.48 -3.86
CA GLN A 40 6.96 0.54 -2.90
C GLN A 40 5.65 0.95 -3.58
N ILE A 41 5.73 1.89 -4.54
CA ILE A 41 4.57 2.33 -5.33
C ILE A 41 4.02 1.20 -6.22
N LYS A 42 4.89 0.30 -6.72
CA LYS A 42 4.43 -0.88 -7.49
C LYS A 42 3.69 -1.86 -6.58
N VAL A 43 4.27 -2.18 -5.43
CA VAL A 43 3.65 -3.09 -4.44
C VAL A 43 2.29 -2.56 -4.00
N LEU A 44 2.16 -1.26 -3.70
CA LEU A 44 0.87 -0.65 -3.34
C LEU A 44 -0.20 -0.82 -4.43
N LYS A 45 0.18 -0.70 -5.70
CA LYS A 45 -0.75 -0.92 -6.82
C LYS A 45 -1.14 -2.38 -6.96
N GLU A 46 -0.18 -3.29 -6.81
CA GLU A 46 -0.44 -4.73 -6.86
C GLU A 46 -1.37 -5.15 -5.72
N LEU A 47 -1.13 -4.67 -4.50
CA LEU A 47 -2.00 -4.90 -3.34
C LEU A 47 -3.41 -4.34 -3.55
N ALA A 48 -3.54 -3.12 -4.10
CA ALA A 48 -4.83 -2.53 -4.43
C ALA A 48 -5.59 -3.37 -5.48
N GLN A 49 -4.89 -3.98 -6.44
CA GLN A 49 -5.47 -4.87 -7.44
C GLN A 49 -5.90 -6.23 -6.86
N VAL A 50 -5.16 -6.75 -5.88
CA VAL A 50 -5.53 -7.99 -5.18
C VAL A 50 -6.75 -7.77 -4.28
N SER A 51 -6.84 -6.61 -3.60
CA SER A 51 -8.01 -6.23 -2.79
C SER A 51 -9.29 -6.07 -3.63
N MET A 52 -9.17 -5.72 -4.92
CA MET A 52 -10.30 -5.66 -5.86
C MET A 52 -10.73 -7.03 -6.40
N LYS A 53 -9.98 -8.10 -6.16
CA LYS A 53 -10.50 -9.46 -6.32
C LYS A 53 -11.32 -9.76 -5.08
N THR A 54 -12.64 -9.70 -5.23
CA THR A 54 -13.57 -10.18 -4.21
C THR A 54 -13.28 -11.67 -3.98
N SER A 55 -12.52 -12.01 -2.94
CA SER A 55 -12.50 -13.37 -2.42
C SER A 55 -13.88 -13.58 -1.80
N GLU A 56 -14.74 -14.31 -2.49
CA GLU A 56 -16.01 -14.73 -1.93
C GLU A 56 -15.73 -15.46 -0.62
N ALA A 57 -16.50 -15.13 0.43
CA ALA A 57 -16.34 -15.79 1.71
C ALA A 57 -16.69 -17.27 1.55
N VAL A 58 -15.69 -18.13 1.72
CA VAL A 58 -15.84 -19.59 1.64
C VAL A 58 -16.21 -20.14 3.03
N CYS A 59 -17.08 -21.15 3.08
CA CYS A 59 -17.40 -21.85 4.32
C CYS A 59 -16.12 -22.41 4.94
N ILE A 60 -16.02 -22.43 6.27
CA ILE A 60 -14.83 -22.95 6.97
C ILE A 60 -14.54 -24.41 6.57
N GLU A 61 -15.56 -25.18 6.21
CA GLU A 61 -15.44 -26.57 5.72
C GLU A 61 -14.84 -26.68 4.30
N ASP A 62 -14.95 -25.64 3.48
CA ASP A 62 -14.52 -25.63 2.07
C ASP A 62 -13.20 -24.87 1.85
N VAL A 63 -12.51 -24.46 2.92
CA VAL A 63 -11.21 -23.79 2.82
C VAL A 63 -10.15 -24.81 2.41
N GLU A 64 -9.63 -24.67 1.18
CA GLU A 64 -8.51 -25.47 0.71
C GLU A 64 -7.26 -25.21 1.56
N LEU A 65 -6.74 -26.26 2.22
CA LEU A 65 -5.53 -26.18 3.03
C LEU A 65 -4.29 -26.20 2.13
N GLU A 66 -3.79 -25.02 1.74
CA GLU A 66 -2.52 -24.92 1.03
C GLU A 66 -1.34 -25.27 1.97
N HIS A 67 -0.60 -26.32 1.61
CA HIS A 67 0.58 -26.77 2.34
C HIS A 67 1.78 -25.91 1.95
N PHE A 68 2.08 -24.89 2.77
CA PHE A 68 3.31 -24.12 2.62
C PHE A 68 4.46 -24.81 3.35
N THR A 69 5.47 -25.26 2.60
CA THR A 69 6.71 -25.73 3.20
C THR A 69 7.44 -24.55 3.82
N ARG A 70 7.50 -24.52 5.15
CA ARG A 70 8.36 -23.58 5.87
C ARG A 70 9.81 -23.96 5.61
N TYR A 71 10.48 -23.19 4.74
CA TYR A 71 11.94 -23.23 4.66
C TYR A 71 12.48 -22.61 5.95
N SER A 72 13.23 -23.42 6.70
CA SER A 72 13.78 -23.06 8.02
C SER A 72 15.28 -22.85 7.96
#